data_AF-A0A6A1VGI4-F1
#
_entry.id   AF-A0A6A1VGI4-F1
#
_cell.length_a   1.000
_cell.length_b   1.000
_cell.length_c   1.000
_cell.angle_alpha   90.00
_cell.angle_beta   90.00
_cell.angle_gamma   90.00
#
_symmetry.space_group_name_H-M   'P 1'
#
loop_
_entity.id
_entity.type
_entity.pdbx_description
1 polymer ?
#
loop_
_entity_poly.entity_id
_entity_poly.type
_entity_poly.pdbx_seq_one_letter_code
_entity_poly.pdbx_strand_id
1 'polypeptide(L)'
;MPLNIVRDVNGLPRIKLTETTGSSAEVLLYGGQVVSWKNERREELLFISNKAIWKPPKAIRGGIPVCFPQFGNLGSLEQHGFARNRLWSIDGDPAPLPPANSQSSVDLILKSTEEDLKTWPRSFELRLRISLSAGKLTLIPRVRNTDNKTFSFMFALRNYLSVSDISEVRVEGLDTDYLII
;
A
#
# COMPACT_ATOMS: atom_id res chain seq x y z
N MET A 1 0.64 -7.56 -20.31
CA MET A 1 0.41 -8.94 -19.82
C MET A 1 -0.85 -8.92 -18.96
N PRO A 2 -1.69 -9.96 -18.95
CA PRO A 2 -2.83 -10.02 -18.05
C PRO A 2 -2.34 -10.04 -16.60
N LEU A 3 -2.89 -9.17 -15.75
CA LEU A 3 -2.62 -9.17 -14.31
C LEU A 3 -3.16 -10.47 -13.72
N ASN A 4 -2.28 -11.30 -13.15
CA ASN A 4 -2.68 -12.53 -12.48
C ASN A 4 -3.36 -12.19 -11.15
N ILE A 5 -4.68 -12.02 -11.18
CA ILE A 5 -5.50 -11.90 -9.98
C ILE A 5 -5.72 -13.30 -9.42
N VAL A 6 -5.17 -13.56 -8.25
CA VAL A 6 -5.31 -14.81 -7.52
C VAL A 6 -6.18 -14.57 -6.30
N ARG A 7 -7.10 -15.48 -5.99
CA ARG A 7 -7.78 -15.54 -4.69
C ARG A 7 -7.10 -16.61 -3.86
N ASP A 8 -6.63 -16.26 -2.68
CA ASP A 8 -5.95 -17.19 -1.78
C ASP A 8 -6.95 -17.92 -0.86
N VAL A 9 -6.41 -18.70 0.08
CA VAL A 9 -7.17 -19.42 1.12
C VAL A 9 -7.99 -18.47 2.00
N ASN A 10 -7.54 -17.21 2.16
CA ASN A 10 -8.27 -16.19 2.92
C ASN A 10 -9.37 -15.49 2.09
N GLY A 11 -9.47 -15.79 0.79
CA GLY A 11 -10.50 -15.27 -0.11
C GLY A 11 -10.28 -13.81 -0.56
N LEU A 12 -9.16 -13.18 -0.20
CA LEU A 12 -8.89 -11.79 -0.59
C LEU A 12 -8.19 -11.74 -1.95
N PRO A 13 -8.70 -10.95 -2.91
CA PRO A 13 -8.09 -10.84 -4.22
C PRO A 13 -6.73 -10.14 -4.13
N ARG A 14 -5.71 -10.80 -4.69
CA ARG A 14 -4.34 -10.30 -4.76
C ARG A 14 -3.78 -10.36 -6.18
N ILE A 15 -2.84 -9.50 -6.46
CA ILE A 15 -2.09 -9.42 -7.70
C ILE A 15 -0.66 -9.82 -7.39
N LYS A 16 -0.14 -10.77 -8.17
CA LYS A 16 1.26 -11.18 -8.06
C LYS A 16 2.08 -10.47 -9.14
N LEU A 17 3.06 -9.70 -8.71
CA LEU A 17 4.11 -9.14 -9.56
C LEU A 17 5.33 -10.07 -9.51
N THR A 18 5.93 -10.32 -10.66
CA THR A 18 7.13 -11.15 -10.81
C THR A 18 8.07 -10.52 -11.82
N GLU A 19 9.36 -10.58 -11.54
CA GLU A 19 10.44 -10.23 -12.47
C GLU A 19 11.17 -11.48 -12.96
N THR A 20 11.83 -11.40 -14.11
CA THR A 20 12.57 -12.52 -14.70
C THR A 20 13.73 -12.99 -13.83
N THR A 21 14.30 -12.10 -13.02
CA THR A 21 15.39 -12.42 -12.07
C THR A 21 14.91 -13.19 -10.84
N GLY A 22 13.60 -13.42 -10.69
CA GLY A 22 13.01 -14.21 -9.60
C GLY A 22 12.47 -13.39 -8.44
N SER A 23 12.69 -12.07 -8.43
CA SER A 23 12.02 -11.18 -7.47
C SER A 23 10.49 -11.24 -7.65
N SER A 24 9.74 -11.13 -6.55
CA SER A 24 8.28 -11.14 -6.60
C SER A 24 7.65 -10.24 -5.53
N ALA A 25 6.44 -9.77 -5.78
CA ALA A 25 5.65 -9.03 -4.79
C ALA A 25 4.18 -9.43 -4.88
N GLU A 26 3.47 -9.38 -3.76
CA GLU A 26 2.04 -9.64 -3.69
C GLU A 26 1.30 -8.41 -3.16
N VAL A 27 0.33 -7.96 -3.95
CA VAL A 27 -0.46 -6.75 -3.67
C VAL A 27 -1.91 -7.15 -3.46
N LEU A 28 -2.47 -6.91 -2.28
CA LEU A 28 -3.90 -7.07 -2.04
C LEU A 28 -4.68 -5.89 -2.60
N LEU A 29 -5.82 -6.17 -3.23
CA LEU A 29 -6.79 -5.11 -3.54
C LEU A 29 -7.40 -4.55 -2.26
N TYR A 30 -7.55 -5.37 -1.21
CA TYR A 30 -7.95 -4.88 0.09
C TYR A 30 -6.84 -4.02 0.70
N GLY A 31 -7.15 -2.75 0.96
CA GLY A 31 -6.23 -1.75 1.46
C GLY A 31 -5.20 -1.24 0.46
N GLY A 32 -5.21 -1.72 -0.79
CA GLY A 32 -4.13 -1.44 -1.75
C GLY A 32 -2.76 -1.85 -1.22
N GLN A 33 -2.71 -2.91 -0.40
CA GLN A 33 -1.61 -3.19 0.51
C GLN A 33 -0.66 -4.22 -0.08
N VAL A 34 0.64 -3.88 -0.14
CA VAL A 34 1.68 -4.88 -0.42
C VAL A 34 1.86 -5.75 0.82
N VAL A 35 1.75 -7.07 0.67
CA VAL A 35 1.83 -8.03 1.79
C VAL A 35 3.00 -9.00 1.70
N SER A 36 3.71 -9.03 0.58
CA SER A 36 4.94 -9.80 0.40
C SER A 36 5.82 -9.11 -0.63
N TRP A 37 7.13 -9.10 -0.39
CA TRP A 37 8.14 -8.70 -1.35
C TRP A 37 9.37 -9.57 -1.15
N LYS A 38 9.67 -10.40 -2.15
CA LYS A 38 10.80 -11.32 -2.14
C LYS A 38 11.86 -10.89 -3.13
N ASN A 39 13.12 -10.98 -2.71
CA ASN A 39 14.27 -10.79 -3.59
C ASN A 39 14.49 -12.00 -4.52
N GLU A 40 15.54 -11.93 -5.32
CA GLU A 40 15.94 -12.97 -6.29
C GLU A 40 16.29 -14.32 -5.63
N ARG A 41 16.71 -14.29 -4.36
CA ARG A 41 16.98 -15.47 -3.53
C ARG A 41 15.73 -16.00 -2.83
N ARG A 42 14.56 -15.41 -3.09
CA ARG A 42 13.25 -15.69 -2.48
C ARG A 42 13.17 -15.38 -0.97
N GLU A 43 14.09 -14.58 -0.46
CA GLU A 43 14.07 -14.11 0.91
C GLU A 43 12.98 -13.04 1.06
N GLU A 44 12.15 -13.14 2.09
CA GLU A 44 11.08 -12.19 2.37
C GLU A 44 11.63 -10.91 3.02
N LEU A 45 11.34 -9.77 2.39
CA LEU A 45 11.83 -8.45 2.79
C LEU A 45 10.78 -7.68 3.61
N LEU A 46 9.52 -8.12 3.63
CA LEU A 46 8.45 -7.51 4.42
C LEU A 46 8.03 -8.40 5.59
N PHE A 47 7.83 -7.79 6.75
CA PHE A 47 7.28 -8.47 7.91
C PHE A 47 5.75 -8.48 7.87
N ILE A 48 5.15 -9.66 8.04
CA ILE A 48 3.73 -9.84 8.33
C ILE A 48 3.58 -10.47 9.71
N SER A 49 2.71 -9.90 10.54
CA SER A 49 2.44 -10.44 11.87
C SER A 49 1.79 -11.83 11.78
N ASN A 50 2.28 -12.81 12.55
CA ASN A 50 1.63 -14.11 12.70
C ASN A 50 0.20 -14.01 13.27
N LYS A 51 -0.11 -12.93 14.00
CA LYS A 51 -1.46 -12.59 14.50
C LYS A 51 -2.29 -11.73 13.53
N ALA A 52 -1.87 -11.59 12.27
CA ALA A 52 -2.61 -10.77 11.29
C ALA A 52 -3.99 -11.38 11.01
N ILE A 53 -5.01 -10.52 11.02
CA ILE A 53 -6.39 -10.90 10.70
C ILE A 53 -6.63 -10.56 9.22
N TRP A 54 -6.81 -11.58 8.39
CA TRP A 54 -7.02 -11.45 6.94
C TRP A 54 -8.52 -11.33 6.61
N LYS A 55 -9.27 -10.58 7.41
CA LYS A 55 -10.72 -10.46 7.29
C LYS A 55 -11.15 -8.99 7.41
N PRO A 56 -11.80 -8.43 6.36
CA PRO A 56 -12.43 -7.12 6.46
C PRO A 56 -13.46 -7.08 7.61
N PRO A 57 -13.68 -5.91 8.23
CA PRO A 57 -13.15 -4.60 7.87
C PRO A 57 -11.82 -4.24 8.55
N LYS A 58 -11.12 -5.20 9.19
CA LYS A 58 -9.88 -4.89 9.91
C LYS A 58 -8.67 -4.81 8.97
N ALA A 59 -7.85 -3.78 9.17
CA ALA A 59 -6.58 -3.63 8.46
C ALA A 59 -5.62 -4.78 8.79
N ILE A 60 -4.83 -5.20 7.79
CA ILE A 60 -3.86 -6.28 7.92
C ILE A 60 -2.58 -5.77 8.58
N ARG A 61 -2.11 -6.47 9.61
CA ARG A 61 -0.91 -6.09 10.38
C ARG A 61 0.37 -6.59 9.69
N GLY A 62 1.08 -5.69 9.03
CA GLY A 62 2.36 -5.93 8.37
C GLY A 62 2.37 -5.49 6.90
N GLY A 63 3.42 -5.81 6.16
CA GLY A 63 3.58 -5.38 4.77
C GLY A 63 3.68 -3.86 4.66
N ILE A 64 2.93 -3.25 3.75
CA ILE A 64 2.90 -1.80 3.54
C ILE A 64 1.45 -1.27 3.55
N PRO A 65 0.83 -1.04 4.73
CA PRO A 65 -0.48 -0.42 4.82
C PRO A 65 -0.45 1.06 4.38
N VAL A 66 -1.50 1.47 3.67
CA VAL A 66 -1.72 2.87 3.23
C VAL A 66 -2.51 3.63 4.29
N CYS A 67 -1.95 4.72 4.82
CA CYS A 67 -2.65 5.64 5.71
C CYS A 67 -3.16 6.83 4.92
N PHE A 68 -4.49 7.02 4.88
CA PHE A 68 -5.14 8.14 4.24
C PHE A 68 -6.60 8.23 4.71
N PRO A 69 -7.14 9.44 4.94
CA PRO A 69 -6.52 10.77 4.81
C PRO A 69 -5.90 11.27 6.13
N GLN A 70 -5.64 10.37 7.09
CA GLN A 70 -5.13 10.70 8.42
C GLN A 70 -3.97 9.77 8.79
N PHE A 71 -3.02 10.26 9.59
CA PHE A 71 -2.02 9.43 10.24
C PHE A 71 -2.26 9.39 11.75
N GLY A 72 -2.14 8.21 12.35
CA GLY A 72 -2.41 8.00 13.78
C GLY A 72 -3.81 8.48 14.16
N ASN A 73 -3.91 9.10 15.32
CA ASN A 73 -5.14 9.71 15.85
C ASN A 73 -5.10 11.25 15.74
N LEU A 74 -4.42 11.79 14.72
CA LEU A 74 -4.20 13.24 14.58
C LEU A 74 -5.41 14.01 14.03
N GLY A 75 -6.55 13.35 13.85
CA GLY A 75 -7.80 13.98 13.43
C GLY A 75 -9.00 13.17 13.93
N SER A 76 -10.18 13.48 13.39
CA SER A 76 -11.46 12.91 13.85
C SER A 76 -11.82 11.56 13.24
N LEU A 77 -11.01 11.04 12.32
CA LEU A 77 -11.26 9.76 11.65
C LEU A 77 -10.71 8.60 12.48
N GLU A 78 -11.09 7.37 12.08
CA GLU A 78 -10.46 6.16 12.61
C GLU A 78 -8.93 6.23 12.48
N GLN A 79 -8.23 5.53 13.39
CA GLN A 79 -6.78 5.56 13.43
C GLN A 79 -6.17 5.23 12.06
N HIS A 80 -5.26 6.08 11.56
CA HIS A 80 -4.63 5.99 10.23
C HIS A 80 -5.59 6.16 9.02
N GLY A 81 -6.80 6.67 9.26
CA GLY A 81 -7.83 6.78 8.23
C GLY A 81 -8.33 5.42 7.74
N PHE A 82 -9.07 5.45 6.65
CA PHE A 82 -9.89 4.33 6.20
C PHE A 82 -9.34 3.63 4.94
N ALA A 83 -8.34 4.20 4.25
CA ALA A 83 -7.88 3.67 2.96
C ALA A 83 -7.41 2.21 3.01
N ARG A 84 -6.73 1.81 4.10
CA ARG A 84 -6.30 0.43 4.39
C ARG A 84 -7.45 -0.54 4.72
N ASN A 85 -8.66 -0.02 4.95
CA ASN A 85 -9.84 -0.79 5.33
C ASN A 85 -10.84 -0.95 4.18
N ARG A 86 -10.50 -0.47 2.97
CA ARG A 86 -11.37 -0.47 1.78
C ARG A 86 -10.85 -1.39 0.69
N LEU A 87 -11.74 -1.85 -0.18
CA LEU A 87 -11.34 -2.57 -1.39
C LEU A 87 -11.02 -1.56 -2.49
N TRP A 88 -9.83 -1.68 -3.06
CA TRP A 88 -9.37 -0.87 -4.18
C TRP A 88 -9.67 -1.58 -5.50
N SER A 89 -9.76 -0.81 -6.57
CA SER A 89 -9.92 -1.34 -7.93
C SER A 89 -8.60 -1.24 -8.70
N ILE A 90 -8.42 -2.09 -9.70
CA ILE A 90 -7.35 -1.89 -10.70
C ILE A 90 -7.73 -0.68 -11.54
N ASP A 91 -6.80 0.26 -11.69
CA ASP A 91 -7.01 1.44 -12.54
C ASP A 91 -6.83 1.05 -14.01
N GLY A 92 -7.94 1.04 -14.76
CA GLY A 92 -7.94 0.74 -16.19
C GLY A 92 -7.48 1.92 -17.06
N ASP A 93 -7.41 3.12 -16.50
CA ASP A 93 -6.95 4.34 -17.17
C ASP A 93 -5.95 5.11 -16.28
N PRO A 94 -4.77 4.52 -16.03
CA PRO A 94 -3.77 5.14 -15.19
C PRO A 94 -3.18 6.35 -15.90
N ALA A 95 -3.25 7.52 -15.26
CA ALA A 95 -2.64 8.73 -15.79
C ALA A 95 -1.15 8.49 -16.10
N PRO A 96 -0.63 9.00 -17.23
CA PRO A 96 0.72 8.71 -17.70
C PRO A 96 1.74 9.07 -16.63
N LEU A 97 2.48 8.07 -16.20
CA LEU A 97 3.74 8.22 -15.47
C LEU A 97 4.85 7.79 -16.43
N PRO A 98 6.10 8.21 -16.19
CA PRO A 98 7.24 7.62 -16.89
C PRO A 98 7.08 6.10 -16.92
N PRO A 99 7.36 5.44 -18.05
CA PRO A 99 7.29 3.99 -18.13
C PRO A 99 8.09 3.42 -16.96
N ALA A 100 7.49 2.49 -16.21
CA ALA A 100 8.30 1.71 -15.30
C ALA A 100 9.37 1.03 -16.17
N ASN A 101 10.63 1.11 -15.76
CA ASN A 101 11.71 0.37 -16.42
C ASN A 101 11.54 -1.16 -16.28
N SER A 102 10.43 -1.61 -15.67
CA SER A 102 10.05 -3.00 -15.50
C SER A 102 8.68 -3.28 -16.11
N GLN A 103 8.51 -4.51 -16.59
CA GLN A 103 7.25 -4.99 -17.18
C GLN A 103 6.23 -5.40 -16.11
N SER A 104 6.62 -5.43 -14.83
CA SER A 104 5.80 -5.94 -13.72
C SER A 104 5.29 -4.80 -12.82
N SER A 105 4.13 -4.24 -13.18
CA SER A 105 3.49 -3.18 -12.41
C SER A 105 1.97 -3.33 -12.36
N VAL A 106 1.36 -2.73 -11.34
CA VAL A 106 -0.09 -2.54 -11.22
C VAL A 106 -0.39 -1.11 -10.79
N ASP A 107 -1.42 -0.52 -11.37
CA ASP A 107 -2.04 0.71 -10.90
C ASP A 107 -3.34 0.37 -10.17
N LEU A 108 -3.47 0.84 -8.93
CA LEU A 108 -4.69 0.73 -8.12
C LEU A 108 -5.32 2.10 -7.91
N ILE A 109 -6.64 2.13 -7.72
CA ILE A 109 -7.41 3.33 -7.43
C ILE A 109 -8.46 3.08 -6.34
N LEU A 110 -8.56 4.03 -5.42
CA LEU A 110 -9.63 4.18 -4.43
C LEU A 110 -10.33 5.51 -4.69
N LYS A 111 -11.65 5.49 -4.83
CA LYS A 111 -12.47 6.69 -4.98
C LYS A 111 -13.35 6.85 -3.74
N SER A 112 -13.62 8.10 -3.34
CA SER A 112 -14.62 8.38 -2.31
C SER A 112 -15.97 7.76 -2.67
N THR A 113 -16.60 7.08 -1.71
CA THR A 113 -17.96 6.55 -1.83
C THR A 113 -18.95 7.42 -1.06
N GLU A 114 -20.25 7.25 -1.30
CA GLU A 114 -21.30 7.93 -0.51
C GLU A 114 -21.17 7.64 1.00
N GLU A 115 -20.70 6.46 1.38
CA GLU A 115 -20.46 6.11 2.79
C GLU A 115 -19.26 6.87 3.36
N ASP A 116 -18.18 7.02 2.59
CA ASP A 116 -17.02 7.79 3.03
C ASP A 116 -17.40 9.26 3.22
N LEU A 117 -18.27 9.81 2.37
CA LEU A 117 -18.76 11.19 2.48
C LEU A 117 -19.55 11.46 3.77
N LYS A 118 -20.12 10.43 4.42
CA LYS A 118 -20.77 10.59 5.74
C LYS A 118 -19.76 10.82 6.86
N THR A 119 -18.55 10.27 6.73
CA THR A 119 -17.51 10.32 7.76
C THR A 119 -16.47 11.41 7.47
N TRP A 120 -16.08 11.52 6.21
CA TRP A 120 -15.18 12.53 5.69
C TRP A 120 -15.79 13.12 4.41
N PRO A 121 -16.48 14.28 4.50
CA PRO A 121 -17.31 14.83 3.42
C PRO A 121 -16.46 15.51 2.33
N ARG A 122 -15.54 14.75 1.73
CA ARG A 122 -14.61 15.17 0.68
C ARG A 122 -14.55 14.13 -0.43
N SER A 123 -14.71 14.59 -1.66
CA SER A 123 -14.56 13.76 -2.85
C SER A 123 -13.10 13.68 -3.28
N PHE A 124 -12.58 12.46 -3.47
CA PHE A 124 -11.19 12.25 -3.83
C PHE A 124 -11.01 11.04 -4.75
N GLU A 125 -9.87 11.01 -5.43
CA GLU A 125 -9.28 9.78 -5.98
C GLU A 125 -7.87 9.60 -5.41
N LEU A 126 -7.62 8.46 -4.79
CA LEU A 126 -6.29 8.04 -4.36
C LEU A 126 -5.83 6.91 -5.29
N ARG A 127 -4.77 7.17 -6.05
CA ARG A 127 -4.13 6.20 -6.94
C ARG A 127 -2.81 5.74 -6.33
N LEU A 128 -2.46 4.48 -6.56
CA LEU A 128 -1.19 3.90 -6.14
C LEU A 128 -0.65 3.02 -7.26
N ARG A 129 0.49 3.41 -7.83
CA ARG A 129 1.26 2.54 -8.72
C ARG A 129 2.23 1.71 -7.89
N ILE A 130 2.22 0.40 -8.08
CA ILE A 130 3.21 -0.52 -7.52
C ILE A 130 3.95 -1.15 -8.68
N SER A 131 5.26 -0.98 -8.74
CA SER A 131 6.11 -1.60 -9.76
C SER A 131 7.27 -2.35 -9.10
N LEU A 132 7.51 -3.56 -9.58
CA LEU A 132 8.63 -4.39 -9.17
C LEU A 132 9.68 -4.39 -10.27
N SER A 133 10.93 -4.23 -9.88
CA SER A 133 12.12 -4.36 -10.75
C SER A 133 13.19 -5.14 -9.98
N ALA A 134 14.27 -5.56 -10.64
CA ALA A 134 15.36 -6.28 -10.00
C ALA A 134 15.85 -5.57 -8.71
N GLY A 135 15.66 -6.24 -7.56
CA GLY A 135 16.03 -5.72 -6.23
C GLY A 135 15.28 -4.48 -5.74
N LYS A 136 14.26 -3.98 -6.46
CA LYS A 136 13.60 -2.70 -6.13
C LYS A 136 12.09 -2.79 -6.30
N LEU A 137 11.37 -2.54 -5.20
CA LEU A 137 9.93 -2.29 -5.18
C LEU A 137 9.67 -0.79 -5.10
N THR A 138 8.89 -0.24 -6.03
CA THR A 138 8.55 1.19 -6.09
C THR A 138 7.05 1.38 -5.92
N LEU A 139 6.67 2.28 -5.00
CA LEU A 139 5.27 2.67 -4.75
C LEU A 139 5.13 4.17 -5.03
N ILE A 140 4.24 4.55 -5.94
CA ILE A 140 3.99 5.95 -6.32
C ILE A 140 2.54 6.30 -6.02
N PRO A 141 2.26 6.98 -4.89
CA PRO A 141 0.92 7.45 -4.55
C PRO A 141 0.59 8.77 -5.27
N ARG A 142 -0.68 8.96 -5.62
CA ARG A 142 -1.21 10.22 -6.17
C ARG A 142 -2.60 10.47 -5.61
N VAL A 143 -2.83 11.67 -5.09
CA VAL A 143 -4.14 12.12 -4.60
C VAL A 143 -4.67 13.19 -5.55
N ARG A 144 -5.89 12.99 -6.05
CA ARG A 144 -6.64 13.98 -6.84
C ARG A 144 -7.81 14.46 -6.00
N ASN A 145 -7.88 15.77 -5.79
CA ASN A 145 -9.09 16.41 -5.27
C ASN A 145 -10.13 16.44 -6.40
N THR A 146 -11.26 15.74 -6.19
CA THR A 146 -12.41 15.74 -7.12
C THR A 146 -13.63 16.44 -6.51
N ASP A 147 -13.45 17.08 -5.35
CA ASP A 147 -14.44 17.89 -4.68
C ASP A 147 -14.51 19.31 -5.29
N ASN A 148 -15.57 20.04 -4.98
CA ASN A 148 -15.72 21.45 -5.35
C ASN A 148 -14.98 22.40 -4.39
N LYS A 149 -14.37 21.86 -3.34
CA LYS A 149 -13.66 22.59 -2.29
C LYS A 149 -12.27 22.01 -2.07
N THR A 150 -11.35 22.85 -1.64
CA THR A 150 -10.03 22.41 -1.17
C THR A 150 -10.15 21.61 0.13
N PHE A 151 -9.33 20.58 0.30
CA PHE A 151 -9.21 19.85 1.55
C PHE A 151 -7.75 19.60 1.92
N SER A 152 -7.50 19.43 3.21
CA SER A 152 -6.22 18.96 3.75
C SER A 152 -6.30 17.46 4.02
N PHE A 153 -5.18 16.77 3.88
CA PHE A 153 -5.05 15.35 4.17
C PHE A 153 -3.64 15.03 4.64
N MET A 154 -3.51 13.89 5.31
CA MET A 154 -2.24 13.23 5.59
C MET A 154 -2.14 11.96 4.77
N PHE A 155 -0.91 11.59 4.41
CA PHE A 155 -0.62 10.36 3.71
C PHE A 155 0.63 9.72 4.29
N ALA A 156 0.63 8.39 4.48
CA ALA A 156 1.81 7.63 4.83
C ALA A 156 1.75 6.19 4.29
N LEU A 157 2.93 5.66 3.94
CA LEU A 157 3.13 4.22 3.70
C LEU A 157 3.83 3.64 4.92
N ARG A 158 3.19 2.70 5.62
CA ARG A 158 3.74 2.12 6.85
C ARG A 158 4.52 0.84 6.56
N ASN A 159 5.79 0.98 6.25
CA ASN A 159 6.63 -0.15 5.83
C ASN A 159 7.02 -1.01 7.04
N TYR A 160 6.58 -2.27 7.05
CA TYR A 160 7.07 -3.29 7.99
C TYR A 160 8.17 -4.09 7.30
N LEU A 161 9.42 -3.74 7.58
CA LEU A 161 10.58 -4.45 7.02
C LEU A 161 10.89 -5.71 7.83
N SER A 162 11.24 -6.78 7.13
CA SER A 162 11.72 -8.02 7.73
C SER A 162 13.17 -7.84 8.19
N VAL A 163 13.46 -8.14 9.44
CA VAL A 163 14.80 -8.09 10.03
C VAL A 163 15.04 -9.35 10.87
N SER A 164 16.29 -9.81 10.94
CA SER A 164 16.65 -11.02 11.68
C SER A 164 16.67 -10.79 13.19
N ASP A 165 17.29 -9.69 13.63
CA ASP A 165 17.42 -9.33 15.04
C ASP A 165 17.31 -7.81 15.19
N ILE A 166 16.29 -7.34 15.90
CA ILE A 166 16.05 -5.91 16.10
C ILE A 166 17.15 -5.22 16.92
N SER A 167 17.90 -5.97 17.73
CA SER A 167 18.98 -5.40 18.56
C SER A 167 20.22 -5.00 17.74
N GLU A 168 20.38 -5.58 16.55
CA GLU A 168 21.51 -5.33 15.64
C GLU A 168 21.14 -4.38 14.48
N VAL A 169 19.87 -4.00 14.36
CA VAL A 169 19.38 -3.14 13.28
C VAL A 169 19.76 -1.69 13.54
N ARG A 170 20.24 -1.02 12.49
CA ARG A 170 20.51 0.42 12.48
C ARG A 170 19.73 1.08 11.35
N VAL A 171 19.20 2.26 11.62
CA VAL A 171 18.59 3.12 10.61
C VAL A 171 19.48 4.34 10.45
N GLU A 172 20.04 4.51 9.26
CA GLU A 172 20.94 5.61 8.91
C GLU A 172 20.25 6.59 7.96
N GLY A 173 20.77 7.81 7.84
CA GLY A 173 20.23 8.84 6.95
C GLY A 173 19.00 9.58 7.47
N LEU A 174 18.67 9.41 8.76
CA LEU A 174 17.69 10.23 9.46
C LEU A 174 18.40 11.37 10.19
N ASP A 175 17.88 12.59 10.05
CA ASP A 175 18.30 13.71 10.87
C ASP A 175 17.63 13.62 12.25
N THR A 176 18.34 13.98 13.32
CA THR A 176 18.03 13.56 14.71
C THR A 176 16.83 14.23 15.35
N ASP A 177 16.13 15.13 14.68
CA ASP A 177 15.13 15.96 15.35
C ASP A 177 13.88 15.19 15.80
N TYR A 178 13.47 14.11 15.14
CA TYR A 178 12.33 13.28 15.58
C TYR A 178 12.43 11.82 15.10
N LEU A 179 12.95 10.93 15.95
CA LEU A 179 12.80 9.48 15.81
C LEU A 179 11.75 8.97 16.81
N ILE A 180 10.64 8.44 16.30
CA ILE A 180 9.73 7.57 17.07
C ILE A 180 9.84 6.19 16.43
N ILE A 181 10.58 5.29 17.06
CA ILE A 181 10.71 3.87 16.68
C ILE A 181 9.54 3.09 17.28
#